data_AF-A0A0P5PE77-F1
#
_entry.id   AF-A0A0P5PE77-F1
#
_cell.length_a   1.000
_cell.length_b   1.000
_cell.length_c   1.000
_cell.angle_alpha   90.00
_cell.angle_beta   90.00
_cell.angle_gamma   90.00
#
_symmetry.space_group_name_H-M   'P 1'
#
loop_
_entity.id
_entity.type
_entity.pdbx_description
1 polymer ?
#
loop_
_entity_poly.entity_id
_entity_poly.type
_entity_poly.pdbx_seq_one_letter_code
_entity_poly.pdbx_strand_id
1 'polypeptide(L)'
;MSPFVKLVMLVLVANASKYADAYSRGASEEACLTMEPQHGPSPHTTPAPFSVTPQQSSIEKGGTVKVTIEAKSPRGSFQGFMFVAVNPNDSPSPQPLGHFMNNPHPARSIDCRPGQSNALTHRDAKGKDKLEFTWVAPPDFEGEIEFRCTFLRDFTTFWVQVPSSTRVQVGQPASNEKSGSEKISSSLIPLVTVFDYFVWRIWFWTPNANVNP
;
A
#
# COMPACT_ATOMS: atom_id res chain seq x y z
N MET A 1 58.87 1.62 3.65
CA MET A 1 57.91 1.83 2.54
C MET A 1 58.10 3.24 2.00
N SER A 2 58.46 3.38 0.72
CA SER A 2 58.79 4.67 0.10
C SER A 2 57.61 5.66 0.19
N PRO A 3 57.84 6.97 0.36
CA PRO A 3 56.79 7.99 0.35
C PRO A 3 55.97 7.95 -0.96
N PHE A 4 56.57 7.53 -2.06
CA PHE A 4 55.89 7.31 -3.34
C PHE A 4 54.84 6.20 -3.26
N VAL A 5 55.18 5.07 -2.61
CA VAL A 5 54.25 3.94 -2.42
C VAL A 5 53.08 4.33 -1.52
N LYS A 6 53.32 5.14 -0.48
CA LYS A 6 52.25 5.65 0.39
C LYS A 6 51.28 6.57 -0.38
N LEU A 7 51.81 7.43 -1.25
CA LEU A 7 51.00 8.33 -2.08
C LEU A 7 50.14 7.55 -3.08
N VAL A 8 50.73 6.56 -3.76
CA VAL A 8 50.00 5.69 -4.70
C VAL A 8 48.88 4.92 -3.98
N MET A 9 49.14 4.35 -2.80
CA MET A 9 48.12 3.66 -2.02
C MET A 9 47.00 4.60 -1.54
N LEU A 10 47.32 5.83 -1.13
CA LEU A 10 46.32 6.82 -0.71
C LEU A 10 45.39 7.20 -1.89
N VAL A 11 45.95 7.40 -3.08
CA VAL A 11 45.19 7.70 -4.30
C VAL A 11 44.30 6.53 -4.71
N LEU A 12 44.79 5.29 -4.61
CA LEU A 12 43.99 4.10 -4.91
C LEU A 12 42.82 3.92 -3.94
N VAL A 13 43.04 4.11 -2.63
CA VAL A 13 41.99 4.02 -1.61
C VAL A 13 40.94 5.13 -1.77
N ALA A 14 41.35 6.37 -2.04
CA ALA A 14 40.43 7.50 -2.24
C ALA A 14 39.57 7.35 -3.52
N ASN A 15 40.09 6.67 -4.55
CA ASN A 15 39.30 6.34 -5.73
C ASN A 15 38.37 5.15 -5.47
N ALA A 16 38.81 4.13 -4.71
CA ALA A 16 37.97 2.99 -4.34
C ALA A 16 36.73 3.40 -3.52
N SER A 17 36.82 4.40 -2.65
CA SER A 17 35.67 4.91 -1.88
C SER A 17 34.55 5.50 -2.76
N LYS A 18 34.87 6.01 -3.96
CA LYS A 18 33.85 6.51 -4.91
C LYS A 18 33.00 5.41 -5.54
N TYR A 19 33.49 4.17 -5.54
CA TYR A 19 32.77 3.03 -6.11
C TYR A 19 31.84 2.35 -5.09
N ALA A 20 32.02 2.60 -3.79
CA ALA A 20 31.14 2.08 -2.75
C ALA A 20 29.74 2.74 -2.73
N ASP A 21 29.57 3.88 -3.40
CA ASP A 21 28.29 4.61 -3.51
C ASP A 21 27.36 4.09 -4.62
N ALA A 22 27.77 3.06 -5.37
CA ALA A 22 27.09 2.62 -6.60
C ALA A 22 25.85 1.74 -6.38
N TYR A 23 25.62 1.19 -5.18
CA TYR A 23 24.58 0.17 -4.95
C TYR A 23 23.38 0.63 -4.11
N SER A 24 23.33 1.90 -3.71
CA SER A 24 22.32 2.41 -2.77
C SER A 24 21.30 3.38 -3.39
N ARG A 25 21.35 3.62 -4.71
CA ARG A 25 20.66 4.75 -5.37
C ARG A 25 19.26 4.45 -5.92
N GLY A 26 18.69 3.29 -5.59
CA GLY A 26 17.37 2.89 -6.07
C GLY A 26 17.38 1.93 -7.26
N ALA A 27 16.19 1.51 -7.66
CA ALA A 27 15.95 0.68 -8.83
C ALA A 27 16.30 1.42 -10.13
N SER A 28 16.66 0.63 -11.15
CA SER A 28 16.84 1.08 -12.53
C SER A 28 15.57 0.86 -13.36
N GLU A 29 15.54 1.40 -14.58
CA GLU A 29 14.40 1.29 -15.51
C GLU A 29 14.08 -0.17 -15.88
N GLU A 30 15.09 -1.04 -15.92
CA GLU A 30 14.92 -2.47 -16.25
C GLU A 30 14.07 -3.22 -15.22
N ALA A 31 14.01 -2.72 -13.97
CA ALA A 31 13.17 -3.29 -12.92
C ALA A 31 11.68 -2.96 -13.10
N CYS A 32 11.29 -2.05 -14.00
CA CYS A 32 9.90 -1.65 -14.19
C CYS A 32 8.96 -2.79 -14.55
N LEU A 33 9.43 -3.77 -15.34
CA LEU A 33 8.58 -4.85 -15.83
C LEU A 33 8.31 -5.92 -14.77
N THR A 34 9.32 -6.30 -14.00
CA THR A 34 9.22 -7.40 -13.03
C THR A 34 8.98 -6.89 -11.61
N MET A 35 9.33 -5.63 -11.36
CA MET A 35 9.51 -5.03 -10.04
C MET A 35 10.51 -5.80 -9.16
N GLU A 36 11.38 -6.61 -9.77
CA GLU A 36 12.38 -7.39 -9.04
C GLU A 36 13.73 -6.65 -9.01
N PRO A 37 14.49 -6.74 -7.90
CA PRO A 37 15.90 -6.40 -7.91
C PRO A 37 16.63 -7.21 -8.99
N GLN A 38 17.42 -6.53 -9.82
CA GLN A 38 18.13 -7.16 -10.96
C GLN A 38 19.29 -8.10 -10.55
N HIS A 39 19.51 -8.26 -9.25
CA HIS A 39 20.61 -9.00 -8.64
C HIS A 39 20.22 -9.35 -7.20
N GLY A 40 20.80 -10.44 -6.68
CA GLY A 40 20.52 -10.93 -5.34
C GLY A 40 19.84 -12.30 -5.35
N PRO A 41 19.36 -12.76 -4.18
CA PRO A 41 18.64 -14.03 -4.07
C PRO A 41 17.23 -13.92 -4.66
N SER A 42 16.50 -15.03 -4.68
CA SER A 42 15.08 -15.04 -5.05
C SER A 42 14.20 -14.30 -4.02
N PRO A 43 13.02 -13.77 -4.43
CA PRO A 43 12.09 -13.11 -3.52
C PRO A 43 11.64 -14.03 -2.37
N HIS A 44 11.39 -13.44 -1.20
CA HIS A 44 10.74 -14.15 -0.10
C HIS A 44 9.27 -14.45 -0.42
N THR A 45 8.84 -15.66 -0.09
CA THR A 45 7.47 -16.16 -0.36
C THR A 45 6.52 -16.01 0.83
N THR A 46 7.03 -15.66 2.01
CA THR A 46 6.20 -15.38 3.18
C THR A 46 5.43 -14.06 2.99
N PRO A 47 4.32 -13.83 3.71
CA PRO A 47 3.65 -12.54 3.67
C PRO A 47 4.61 -11.37 4.01
N ALA A 48 4.51 -10.29 3.25
CA ALA A 48 5.34 -9.11 3.47
C ALA A 48 4.97 -8.42 4.81
N PRO A 49 5.96 -8.02 5.63
CA PRO A 49 5.73 -7.28 6.87
C PRO A 49 5.48 -5.77 6.64
N PHE A 50 5.10 -5.41 5.42
CA PHE A 50 4.84 -4.03 4.96
C PHE A 50 3.45 -3.94 4.33
N SER A 51 2.90 -2.74 4.26
CA SER A 51 1.60 -2.45 3.66
C SER A 51 1.69 -1.30 2.66
N VAL A 52 0.74 -1.30 1.72
CA VAL A 52 0.48 -0.22 0.76
C VAL A 52 -0.99 0.15 0.93
N THR A 53 -1.28 1.40 1.28
CA THR A 53 -2.64 1.83 1.66
C THR A 53 -3.00 3.13 0.96
N PRO A 54 -3.85 3.10 -0.09
CA PRO A 54 -4.43 4.29 -0.66
C PRO A 54 -5.47 4.88 0.30
N GLN A 55 -5.58 6.21 0.38
CA GLN A 55 -6.55 6.88 1.24
C GLN A 55 -7.94 6.96 0.59
N GLN A 56 -7.98 6.85 -0.74
CA GLN A 56 -9.20 6.89 -1.56
C GLN A 56 -9.47 5.53 -2.22
N SER A 57 -10.73 5.14 -2.31
CA SER A 57 -11.22 3.98 -3.10
C SER A 57 -11.73 4.37 -4.49
N SER A 58 -12.00 5.65 -4.73
CA SER A 58 -12.32 6.17 -6.06
C SER A 58 -11.81 7.60 -6.24
N ILE A 59 -11.55 7.98 -7.49
CA ILE A 59 -11.18 9.34 -7.91
C ILE A 59 -11.67 9.63 -9.34
N GLU A 60 -11.80 10.90 -9.67
CA GLU A 60 -12.13 11.34 -11.04
C GLU A 60 -10.93 11.14 -11.97
N LYS A 61 -11.17 11.22 -13.29
CA LYS A 61 -10.06 11.22 -14.27
C LYS A 61 -9.17 12.43 -14.03
N GLY A 62 -7.85 12.27 -14.09
CA GLY A 62 -6.91 13.33 -13.70
C GLY A 62 -6.86 13.61 -12.20
N GLY A 63 -7.67 12.92 -11.37
CA GLY A 63 -7.69 13.07 -9.94
C GLY A 63 -6.45 12.51 -9.25
N THR A 64 -6.33 12.75 -7.95
CA THR A 64 -5.15 12.37 -7.16
C THR A 64 -5.50 11.41 -6.03
N VAL A 65 -4.62 10.43 -5.79
CA VAL A 65 -4.71 9.50 -4.66
C VAL A 65 -3.50 9.71 -3.75
N LYS A 66 -3.74 9.82 -2.44
CA LYS A 66 -2.67 9.72 -1.45
C LYS A 66 -2.46 8.26 -1.08
N VAL A 67 -1.22 7.79 -1.10
CA VAL A 67 -0.89 6.39 -0.78
C VAL A 67 0.23 6.34 0.23
N THR A 68 0.04 5.56 1.29
CA THR A 68 1.07 5.29 2.29
C THR A 68 1.70 3.93 2.05
N ILE A 69 3.03 3.87 2.11
CA ILE A 69 3.75 2.60 2.29
C ILE A 69 4.38 2.58 3.69
N GLU A 70 4.21 1.51 4.44
CA GLU A 70 4.74 1.45 5.81
C GLU A 70 5.02 0.04 6.32
N ALA A 71 5.84 -0.06 7.37
CA ALA A 71 6.02 -1.29 8.13
C ALA A 71 4.80 -1.57 9.03
N LYS A 72 4.37 -2.83 9.07
CA LYS A 72 3.25 -3.28 9.92
C LYS A 72 3.61 -3.32 11.42
N SER A 73 4.90 -3.25 11.75
CA SER A 73 5.41 -3.25 13.13
C SER A 73 6.08 -1.92 13.45
N PRO A 74 5.92 -1.37 14.67
CA PRO A 74 6.54 -0.09 15.07
C PRO A 74 8.07 -0.06 15.02
N ARG A 75 8.73 -1.24 14.99
CA ARG A 75 10.19 -1.36 14.87
C ARG A 75 10.63 -1.90 13.51
N GLY A 76 9.68 -2.13 12.60
CA GLY A 76 9.96 -2.58 11.25
C GLY A 76 10.46 -1.44 10.38
N SER A 77 11.32 -1.76 9.43
CA SER A 77 11.73 -0.81 8.40
C SER A 77 12.10 -1.54 7.10
N PHE A 78 12.03 -0.82 5.99
CA PHE A 78 12.53 -1.23 4.68
C PHE A 78 13.65 -0.28 4.24
N GLN A 79 14.73 -0.82 3.68
CA GLN A 79 15.87 -0.05 3.17
C GLN A 79 15.60 0.43 1.74
N GLY A 80 14.96 -0.41 0.93
CA GLY A 80 14.67 -0.13 -0.47
C GLY A 80 13.21 -0.38 -0.82
N PHE A 81 12.76 0.28 -1.88
CA PHE A 81 11.45 0.02 -2.47
C PHE A 81 11.43 0.35 -3.96
N MET A 82 10.44 -0.21 -4.66
CA MET A 82 10.00 0.21 -5.98
C MET A 82 8.48 0.24 -5.99
N PHE A 83 7.88 1.38 -6.33
CA PHE A 83 6.45 1.64 -6.16
C PHE A 83 5.83 2.17 -7.44
N VAL A 84 4.73 1.54 -7.88
CA VAL A 84 4.03 1.83 -9.14
C VAL A 84 2.52 1.73 -8.94
N ALA A 85 1.75 2.37 -9.82
CA ALA A 85 0.34 2.07 -10.02
C ALA A 85 0.19 1.31 -11.34
N VAL A 86 -0.67 0.31 -11.39
CA VAL A 86 -0.93 -0.49 -12.60
C VAL A 86 -2.41 -0.71 -12.81
N ASN A 87 -2.82 -1.01 -14.04
CA ASN A 87 -4.12 -1.61 -14.30
C ASN A 87 -4.03 -3.12 -13.99
N PRO A 88 -4.80 -3.65 -13.03
CA PRO A 88 -4.70 -5.05 -12.63
C PRO A 88 -5.14 -6.02 -13.73
N ASN A 89 -5.82 -5.54 -14.78
CA ASN A 89 -6.24 -6.36 -15.91
C ASN A 89 -5.15 -6.52 -16.98
N ASP A 90 -4.07 -5.74 -16.92
CA ASP A 90 -2.96 -5.80 -17.89
C ASP A 90 -2.00 -6.94 -17.52
N SER A 91 -2.44 -8.17 -17.72
CA SER A 91 -1.65 -9.39 -17.49
C SER A 91 -1.01 -9.87 -18.80
N PRO A 92 0.20 -10.47 -18.81
CA PRO A 92 1.03 -10.86 -17.66
C PRO A 92 2.01 -9.79 -17.18
N SER A 93 2.14 -8.67 -17.88
CA SER A 93 3.17 -7.65 -17.64
C SER A 93 2.55 -6.26 -17.54
N PRO A 94 1.91 -5.93 -16.41
CA PRO A 94 1.23 -4.67 -16.24
C PRO A 94 2.22 -3.51 -16.30
N GLN A 95 1.90 -2.52 -17.13
CA GLN A 95 2.73 -1.32 -17.30
C GLN A 95 2.40 -0.28 -16.23
N PRO A 96 3.39 0.46 -15.70
CA PRO A 96 3.12 1.55 -14.76
C PRO A 96 2.28 2.68 -15.40
N LEU A 97 1.22 3.07 -14.70
CA LEU A 97 0.23 4.08 -15.11
C LEU A 97 0.30 5.35 -14.26
N GLY A 98 -0.15 6.45 -14.84
CA GLY A 98 -0.18 7.76 -14.18
C GLY A 98 1.20 8.29 -13.84
N HIS A 99 1.28 9.21 -12.88
CA HIS A 99 2.55 9.74 -12.40
C HIS A 99 2.49 10.14 -10.93
N PHE A 100 3.63 10.19 -10.26
CA PHE A 100 3.77 10.65 -8.89
C PHE A 100 4.08 12.14 -8.84
N MET A 101 3.23 12.90 -8.15
CA MET A 101 3.37 14.36 -8.00
C MET A 101 4.45 14.74 -6.98
N ASN A 102 4.74 13.86 -6.02
CA ASN A 102 5.76 14.08 -5.01
C ASN A 102 6.71 12.87 -4.87
N ASN A 103 7.91 13.15 -4.39
CA ASN A 103 8.94 12.15 -4.09
C ASN A 103 9.74 12.59 -2.85
N PRO A 104 9.09 12.57 -1.65
CA PRO A 104 9.70 13.07 -0.41
C PRO A 104 10.98 12.30 -0.11
N HIS A 105 12.00 12.96 0.42
CA HIS A 105 13.24 12.28 0.80
C HIS A 105 12.94 11.13 1.80
N PRO A 106 13.47 9.90 1.60
CA PRO A 106 14.52 9.50 0.64
C PRO A 106 13.98 8.83 -0.64
N ALA A 107 12.82 9.23 -1.17
CA ALA A 107 12.28 8.76 -2.44
C ALA A 107 12.80 9.56 -3.64
N ARG A 108 12.87 8.91 -4.80
CA ARG A 108 13.07 9.54 -6.11
C ARG A 108 12.12 8.92 -7.12
N SER A 109 11.79 9.69 -8.14
CA SER A 109 11.06 9.15 -9.28
C SER A 109 12.01 8.57 -10.32
N ILE A 110 11.52 7.57 -11.05
CA ILE A 110 12.14 6.99 -12.24
C ILE A 110 11.07 6.88 -13.33
N ASP A 111 11.52 6.89 -14.57
CA ASP A 111 10.66 6.77 -15.74
C ASP A 111 10.62 5.32 -16.18
N CYS A 112 9.45 4.69 -16.07
CA CYS A 112 9.18 3.38 -16.63
C CYS A 112 8.48 3.57 -17.99
N ARG A 113 9.15 3.24 -19.09
CA ARG A 113 8.56 3.43 -20.42
C ARG A 113 7.24 2.66 -20.58
N PRO A 114 6.25 3.25 -21.28
CA PRO A 114 6.33 4.50 -22.06
C PRO A 114 6.11 5.80 -21.25
N GLY A 115 5.82 5.70 -19.95
CA GLY A 115 5.49 6.86 -19.10
C GLY A 115 6.70 7.58 -18.51
N GLN A 116 6.40 8.70 -17.85
CA GLN A 116 7.36 9.51 -17.09
C GLN A 116 6.87 9.68 -15.66
N SER A 117 7.82 9.70 -14.72
CA SER A 117 7.57 9.84 -13.28
C SER A 117 6.50 8.88 -12.73
N ASN A 118 6.33 7.72 -13.37
CA ASN A 118 5.29 6.73 -13.09
C ASN A 118 5.74 5.63 -12.14
N ALA A 119 6.98 5.73 -11.63
CA ALA A 119 7.50 4.89 -10.57
C ALA A 119 8.30 5.70 -9.54
N LEU A 120 8.33 5.21 -8.31
CA LEU A 120 9.17 5.72 -7.23
C LEU A 120 10.11 4.64 -6.72
N THR A 121 11.33 5.04 -6.32
CA THR A 121 12.31 4.18 -5.66
C THR A 121 13.09 4.94 -4.59
N HIS A 122 13.90 4.24 -3.81
CA HIS A 122 14.74 4.80 -2.76
C HIS A 122 15.96 5.54 -3.33
N ARG A 123 16.49 6.53 -2.59
CA ARG A 123 17.73 7.26 -2.88
C ARG A 123 18.92 6.77 -2.06
N ASP A 124 18.64 6.13 -0.93
CA ASP A 124 19.62 5.60 0.01
C ASP A 124 19.13 4.29 0.63
N ALA A 125 20.03 3.54 1.26
CA ALA A 125 19.76 2.30 1.96
C ALA A 125 19.40 2.51 3.44
N LYS A 126 19.09 3.75 3.86
CA LYS A 126 18.67 4.00 5.24
C LYS A 126 17.30 3.40 5.48
N GLY A 127 17.08 2.85 6.68
CA GLY A 127 15.79 2.28 7.06
C GLY A 127 14.68 3.33 7.01
N LYS A 128 13.55 2.95 6.41
CA LYS A 128 12.32 3.72 6.28
C LYS A 128 11.20 2.95 6.97
N ASP A 129 10.46 3.60 7.84
CA ASP A 129 9.30 3.06 8.52
C ASP A 129 8.00 3.36 7.77
N LYS A 130 7.86 4.59 7.25
CA LYS A 130 6.67 5.09 6.56
C LYS A 130 7.02 6.14 5.52
N LEU A 131 6.36 6.09 4.37
CA LEU A 131 6.38 7.15 3.35
C LEU A 131 4.97 7.40 2.81
N GLU A 132 4.63 8.66 2.55
CA GLU A 132 3.37 9.07 1.90
C GLU A 132 3.66 9.68 0.52
N PHE A 133 2.92 9.21 -0.48
CA PHE A 133 3.02 9.65 -1.87
C PHE A 133 1.67 10.16 -2.36
N THR A 134 1.70 11.01 -3.39
CA THR A 134 0.54 11.49 -4.12
C THR A 134 0.70 11.07 -5.57
N TRP A 135 -0.21 10.25 -6.04
CA TRP A 135 -0.29 9.75 -7.41
C TRP A 135 -1.42 10.46 -8.16
N VAL A 136 -1.23 10.68 -9.46
CA VAL A 136 -2.17 11.38 -10.34
C VAL A 136 -2.59 10.42 -11.47
N ALA A 137 -3.90 10.27 -11.64
CA ALA A 137 -4.45 9.48 -12.74
C ALA A 137 -4.21 10.16 -14.09
N PRO A 138 -3.99 9.40 -15.18
CA PRO A 138 -4.08 9.96 -16.53
C PRO A 138 -5.48 10.55 -16.76
N PRO A 139 -5.60 11.69 -17.47
CA PRO A 139 -6.89 12.35 -17.72
C PRO A 139 -7.80 11.56 -18.68
N ASP A 140 -7.22 10.65 -19.46
CA ASP A 140 -7.86 9.80 -20.46
C ASP A 140 -8.14 8.37 -19.97
N PHE A 141 -7.64 8.00 -18.78
CA PHE A 141 -7.85 6.68 -18.20
C PHE A 141 -9.15 6.59 -17.39
N GLU A 142 -9.83 5.45 -17.50
CA GLU A 142 -10.98 5.06 -16.69
C GLU A 142 -10.89 3.56 -16.38
N GLY A 143 -11.13 3.17 -15.14
CA GLY A 143 -11.02 1.78 -14.71
C GLY A 143 -10.40 1.62 -13.33
N GLU A 144 -10.20 0.38 -12.92
CA GLU A 144 -9.50 0.06 -11.68
C GLU A 144 -8.00 0.24 -11.85
N ILE A 145 -7.35 0.75 -10.79
CA ILE A 145 -5.92 0.66 -10.61
C ILE A 145 -5.58 -0.08 -9.31
N GLU A 146 -4.39 -0.67 -9.28
CA GLU A 146 -3.79 -1.32 -8.12
C GLU A 146 -2.40 -0.74 -7.91
N PHE A 147 -2.12 -0.30 -6.68
CA PHE A 147 -0.76 0.10 -6.33
C PHE A 147 0.04 -1.13 -5.95
N ARG A 148 1.26 -1.25 -6.47
CA ARG A 148 2.18 -2.35 -6.16
C ARG A 148 3.48 -1.80 -5.64
N CYS A 149 4.02 -2.47 -4.63
CA CYS A 149 5.33 -2.12 -4.07
C CYS A 149 6.21 -3.35 -3.90
N THR A 150 7.43 -3.28 -4.40
CA THR A 150 8.50 -4.18 -3.96
C THR A 150 9.18 -3.56 -2.76
N PHE A 151 9.38 -4.32 -1.70
CA PHE A 151 10.04 -3.88 -0.47
C PHE A 151 11.31 -4.69 -0.22
N LEU A 152 12.42 -3.99 0.00
CA LEU A 152 13.68 -4.57 0.46
C LEU A 152 13.82 -4.26 1.95
N ARG A 153 13.82 -5.29 2.80
CA ARG A 153 14.23 -5.12 4.19
C ARG A 153 15.75 -4.95 4.27
N ASP A 154 16.46 -5.79 3.53
CA ASP A 154 17.92 -5.82 3.39
C ASP A 154 18.28 -6.42 2.03
N PHE A 155 19.58 -6.46 1.69
CA PHE A 155 20.08 -6.95 0.40
C PHE A 155 19.63 -8.38 0.05
N THR A 156 19.36 -9.21 1.07
CA THR A 156 19.02 -10.62 0.88
C THR A 156 17.55 -10.94 1.15
N THR A 157 16.79 -10.00 1.73
CA THR A 157 15.40 -10.23 2.08
C THR A 157 14.48 -9.15 1.52
N PHE A 158 13.65 -9.57 0.57
CA PHE A 158 12.72 -8.69 -0.12
C PHE A 158 11.45 -9.41 -0.59
N TRP A 159 10.41 -8.63 -0.83
CA TRP A 159 9.11 -9.06 -1.33
C TRP A 159 8.75 -8.25 -2.56
N VAL A 160 8.26 -8.92 -3.60
CA VAL A 160 7.98 -8.30 -4.90
C VAL A 160 6.49 -8.11 -5.09
N GLN A 161 6.10 -7.04 -5.77
CA GLN A 161 4.70 -6.79 -6.19
C GLN A 161 3.67 -6.90 -5.06
N VAL A 162 3.98 -6.43 -3.85
CA VAL A 162 3.02 -6.40 -2.74
C VAL A 162 1.87 -5.45 -3.12
N PRO A 163 0.61 -5.94 -3.20
CA PRO A 163 -0.52 -5.12 -3.65
C PRO A 163 -1.01 -4.18 -2.54
N SER A 164 -1.73 -3.13 -2.94
CA SER A 164 -2.47 -2.27 -2.02
C SER A 164 -3.61 -2.98 -1.30
N SER A 165 -3.97 -2.47 -0.12
CA SER A 165 -5.09 -2.98 0.69
C SER A 165 -6.42 -2.94 -0.07
N THR A 166 -6.59 -1.96 -0.94
CA THR A 166 -7.73 -1.81 -1.84
C THR A 166 -7.28 -1.31 -3.22
N ARG A 167 -8.14 -1.53 -4.22
CA ARG A 167 -8.01 -0.95 -5.55
C ARG A 167 -8.68 0.42 -5.58
N VAL A 168 -8.26 1.27 -6.50
CA VAL A 168 -8.88 2.59 -6.69
C VAL A 168 -9.59 2.64 -8.03
N GLN A 169 -10.87 2.99 -8.01
CA GLN A 169 -11.66 3.20 -9.22
C GLN A 169 -11.44 4.61 -9.77
N VAL A 170 -10.90 4.73 -10.97
CA VAL A 170 -10.75 5.99 -11.71
C VAL A 170 -11.98 6.24 -12.58
N GLY A 171 -12.45 7.50 -12.59
CA GLY A 171 -13.64 7.94 -13.33
C GLY A 171 -14.89 8.12 -12.47
N GLN A 172 -14.76 8.09 -11.14
CA GLN A 172 -15.87 8.26 -10.20
C GLN A 172 -15.57 9.38 -9.20
N PRO A 173 -16.57 10.02 -8.58
CA PRO A 173 -16.33 11.01 -7.53
C PRO A 173 -15.44 10.45 -6.42
N ALA A 174 -14.61 11.31 -5.82
CA ALA A 174 -13.66 10.86 -4.81
C ALA A 174 -14.36 10.27 -3.58
N SER A 175 -13.96 9.05 -3.19
CA SER A 175 -14.43 8.41 -1.95
C SER A 175 -13.24 7.92 -1.13
N ASN A 176 -13.29 8.15 0.18
CA ASN A 176 -12.28 7.61 1.10
C ASN A 176 -12.62 6.17 1.46
N GLU A 177 -11.59 5.37 1.74
CA GLU A 177 -11.76 4.05 2.35
C GLU A 177 -12.30 4.24 3.78
N LYS A 178 -13.63 4.37 3.92
CA LYS A 178 -14.26 4.34 5.24
C LYS A 178 -13.98 2.98 5.85
N SER A 179 -13.23 3.00 6.95
CA SER A 179 -13.23 2.01 8.04
C SER A 179 -14.55 1.24 8.04
N GLY A 180 -14.45 -0.09 7.98
CA GLY A 180 -15.52 -1.07 7.85
C GLY A 180 -16.94 -0.54 8.03
N SER A 181 -17.76 -0.75 7.01
CA SER A 181 -19.21 -0.75 7.15
C SER A 181 -19.58 -1.76 8.26
N GLU A 182 -19.64 -1.30 9.51
CA GLU A 182 -20.61 -1.82 10.45
C GLU A 182 -21.95 -1.59 9.76
N LYS A 183 -22.48 -2.67 9.19
CA LYS A 183 -23.89 -2.74 8.83
C LYS A 183 -24.64 -2.49 10.13
N ILE A 184 -25.01 -1.24 10.39
CA ILE A 184 -26.16 -0.95 11.23
C ILE A 184 -27.32 -1.56 10.46
N SER A 185 -27.64 -2.80 10.82
CA SER A 185 -28.84 -3.50 10.43
C SER A 185 -30.01 -2.70 10.99
N SER A 186 -30.40 -1.65 10.27
CA SER A 186 -31.65 -0.94 10.46
C SER A 186 -32.75 -1.89 9.99
N SER A 187 -33.12 -2.86 10.84
CA SER A 187 -34.37 -3.58 10.69
C SER A 187 -35.47 -2.57 10.94
N LEU A 188 -35.99 -1.97 9.86
CA LEU A 188 -37.25 -1.27 9.89
C LEU A 188 -38.33 -2.30 10.18
N ILE A 189 -38.68 -2.46 11.45
CA ILE A 189 -39.91 -3.15 11.84
C ILE A 189 -41.05 -2.21 11.40
N PRO A 190 -41.94 -2.61 10.48
CA PRO A 190 -43.11 -1.82 10.19
C PRO A 190 -43.99 -1.78 11.45
N LEU A 191 -44.30 -0.56 11.88
CA LEU A 191 -45.29 -0.20 12.89
C LEU A 191 -46.67 -0.69 12.41
N VAL A 192 -46.94 -1.98 12.62
CA VAL A 192 -48.27 -2.57 12.47
C VAL A 192 -48.83 -2.78 13.87
N THR A 193 -49.64 -1.80 14.27
CA THR A 193 -50.78 -1.94 15.18
C THR A 193 -50.55 -2.69 16.49
N VAL A 194 -50.02 -1.97 17.49
CA VAL A 194 -50.26 -2.27 18.91
C VAL A 194 -51.69 -1.83 19.24
N PHE A 195 -52.66 -2.61 18.78
CA PHE A 195 -54.01 -2.72 19.32
C PHE A 195 -54.40 -4.19 19.11
N ASP A 196 -54.86 -4.84 20.18
CA ASP A 196 -55.43 -6.21 20.24
C ASP A 196 -54.59 -7.38 20.77
N TYR A 197 -53.57 -7.16 21.60
CA TYR A 197 -53.13 -8.20 22.56
C TYR A 197 -52.77 -7.62 23.94
N PHE A 198 -53.70 -6.85 24.51
CA PHE A 198 -53.81 -6.74 25.96
C PHE A 198 -55.02 -7.55 26.39
N VAL A 199 -54.87 -8.32 27.47
CA VAL A 199 -55.91 -9.07 28.18
C VAL A 199 -56.30 -10.43 27.58
N TRP A 200 -55.35 -11.35 27.41
CA TRP A 200 -55.65 -12.79 27.57
C TRP A 200 -54.41 -13.55 28.07
N ARG A 201 -54.07 -13.38 29.36
CA ARG A 201 -53.38 -14.34 30.26
C ARG A 201 -52.84 -13.68 31.53
N ILE A 202 -53.73 -13.07 32.31
CA ILE A 202 -53.62 -13.04 33.77
C ILE A 202 -55.06 -13.19 34.28
N TRP A 203 -55.27 -13.98 35.33
CA TRP A 203 -56.54 -14.16 36.07
C TRP A 203 -57.53 -15.24 35.59
N PHE A 204 -57.11 -16.51 35.53
CA PHE A 204 -57.96 -17.57 36.11
C PHE A 204 -57.38 -17.95 37.47
N TRP A 205 -57.62 -17.06 38.42
CA TRP A 205 -57.69 -17.40 39.84
C TRP A 205 -59.13 -17.86 40.08
N THR A 206 -59.31 -19.15 40.40
CA THR A 206 -60.57 -19.66 40.94
C THR A 206 -60.63 -19.37 42.44
N PRO A 207 -61.64 -18.65 42.95
CA PRO A 207 -62.03 -18.74 44.34
C PRO A 207 -63.08 -19.85 44.51
N ASN A 208 -62.84 -20.75 45.45
CA ASN A 208 -63.84 -21.30 46.37
C ASN A 208 -63.04 -22.11 47.39
N ALA A 209 -62.93 -21.67 48.64
CA ALA A 209 -63.95 -21.61 49.69
C ALA A 209 -63.61 -22.70 50.72
N ASN A 210 -63.49 -22.24 51.96
CA ASN A 210 -63.06 -22.94 53.16
C ASN A 210 -63.85 -24.22 53.46
N VAL A 211 -63.22 -25.16 54.19
CA VAL A 211 -63.54 -25.55 55.58
C VAL A 211 -62.95 -26.95 55.88
N ASN A 212 -62.17 -27.02 56.96
CA ASN A 212 -61.60 -28.17 57.65
C ASN A 212 -62.68 -28.98 58.42
N PRO A 213 -62.46 -30.24 58.86
CA PRO A 213 -61.49 -30.61 59.91
C PRO A 213 -60.32 -31.48 59.45
#